data_AF-A0A1A6GIN3-F1
#
_entry.id   AF-A0A1A6GIN3-F1
#
_cell.length_a   1.000
_cell.length_b   1.000
_cell.length_c   1.000
_cell.angle_alpha   90.00
_cell.angle_beta   90.00
_cell.angle_gamma   90.00
#
_symmetry.space_group_name_H-M   'P 1'
#
loop_
_entity.id
_entity.type
_entity.pdbx_description
1 polymer ?
#
loop_
_entity_poly.entity_id
_entity_poly.type
_entity_poly.pdbx_seq_one_letter_code
_entity_poly.pdbx_strand_id
1 'polypeptide(L)'
;WRVGGWHCIMLVSYSEYRVKMKKAYFHLLFLLFCISKTYFLADCCHGHLLLYLLQYRDALYKFMVDTAVLLGANSSRAEHDMKSVLRLEIKIAEIMIPHENRTSEAMYNKMNISELSAMIPQFDWLGYIKKVIDTRLYPHLKDIGPSENVVVRVPQYFKDLFRILGSERK
;
A
#
# COMPACT_ATOMS: atom_id res chain seq x y z
N TRP A 1 -8.02 -15.59 -12.02
CA TRP A 1 -7.79 -15.43 -10.57
C TRP A 1 -8.23 -14.02 -10.15
N ARG A 2 -9.31 -13.95 -9.37
CA ARG A 2 -10.02 -12.72 -9.00
C ARG A 2 -9.11 -11.72 -8.28
N VAL A 3 -9.32 -10.43 -8.57
CA VAL A 3 -8.57 -9.23 -8.17
C VAL A 3 -8.63 -8.90 -6.65
N GLY A 4 -8.92 -9.88 -5.79
CA GLY A 4 -9.26 -9.65 -4.38
C GLY A 4 -8.08 -9.55 -3.39
N GLY A 5 -6.91 -10.13 -3.70
CA GLY A 5 -5.82 -10.28 -2.71
C GLY A 5 -5.06 -9.00 -2.37
N TRP A 6 -4.93 -8.08 -3.33
CA TRP A 6 -4.19 -6.83 -3.14
C TRP A 6 -4.90 -5.85 -2.20
N HIS A 7 -6.20 -6.01 -2.00
CA HIS A 7 -6.95 -5.15 -1.08
C HIS A 7 -6.56 -5.44 0.37
N CYS A 8 -6.39 -6.71 0.77
CA CYS A 8 -6.13 -7.08 2.16
C CYS A 8 -4.74 -6.68 2.68
N ILE A 9 -3.67 -6.82 1.89
CA ILE A 9 -2.29 -6.60 2.36
C ILE A 9 -2.00 -5.12 2.63
N MET A 10 -2.42 -4.25 1.72
CA MET A 10 -2.20 -2.80 1.85
C MET A 10 -3.13 -2.15 2.89
N LEU A 11 -4.35 -2.69 3.05
CA LEU A 11 -5.32 -2.22 4.05
C LEU A 11 -4.82 -2.36 5.49
N VAL A 12 -4.00 -3.37 5.76
CA VAL A 12 -3.64 -3.73 7.14
C VAL A 12 -2.29 -3.15 7.56
N SER A 13 -1.35 -2.92 6.64
CA SER A 13 -0.18 -2.09 6.93
C SER A 13 -0.64 -0.71 7.44
N TYR A 14 -1.65 -0.11 6.79
CA TYR A 14 -2.34 1.09 7.26
C TYR A 14 -3.06 0.94 8.62
N SER A 15 -3.47 -0.27 8.99
CA SER A 15 -4.11 -0.53 10.29
C SER A 15 -3.14 -0.53 11.47
N GLU A 16 -1.84 -0.71 11.25
CA GLU A 16 -0.82 -0.54 12.30
C GLU A 16 -0.48 0.95 12.51
N TYR A 17 -0.59 1.77 11.47
CA TYR A 17 -0.52 3.24 11.56
C TYR A 17 -1.75 3.89 12.21
N ARG A 18 -2.81 3.10 12.47
CA ARG A 18 -4.06 3.49 13.17
C ARG A 18 -3.82 4.14 14.54
N VAL A 19 -2.69 3.90 15.19
CA VAL A 19 -2.44 4.37 16.56
C VAL A 19 -2.18 5.89 16.64
N LYS A 20 -1.81 6.56 15.53
CA LYS A 20 -1.51 8.02 15.54
C LYS A 20 -2.50 8.90 14.78
N MET A 21 -3.27 8.34 13.86
CA MET A 21 -4.16 9.10 12.97
C MET A 21 -5.61 9.06 13.49
N LYS A 22 -6.21 10.21 13.80
CA LYS A 22 -7.65 10.30 14.15
C LYS A 22 -8.49 9.65 13.03
N LYS A 23 -9.57 8.93 13.38
CA LYS A 23 -10.43 8.12 12.48
C LYS A 23 -10.77 8.78 11.12
N ALA A 24 -10.87 10.11 11.05
CA ALA A 24 -11.09 10.87 9.81
C ALA A 24 -9.96 10.72 8.77
N TYR A 25 -8.70 10.69 9.21
CA TYR A 25 -7.54 10.57 8.31
C TYR A 25 -7.38 9.15 7.76
N PHE A 26 -7.89 8.13 8.47
CA PHE A 26 -7.87 6.75 8.01
C PHE A 26 -8.78 6.53 6.80
N HIS A 27 -9.99 7.10 6.82
CA HIS A 27 -10.89 7.05 5.66
C HIS A 27 -10.35 7.86 4.47
N LEU A 28 -9.67 8.98 4.74
CA LEU A 28 -9.01 9.76 3.70
C LEU A 28 -7.84 9.00 3.06
N LEU A 29 -6.96 8.38 3.84
CA LEU A 29 -5.85 7.56 3.33
C LEU A 29 -6.34 6.30 2.62
N PHE A 30 -7.44 5.70 3.09
CA PHE A 30 -8.08 4.59 2.39
C PHE A 30 -8.71 5.03 1.06
N LEU A 31 -9.37 6.18 1.03
CA LEU A 31 -9.89 6.78 -0.21
C LEU A 31 -8.76 7.17 -1.16
N LEU A 32 -7.67 7.78 -0.67
CA LEU A 32 -6.50 8.13 -1.47
C LEU A 32 -5.78 6.88 -2.00
N PHE A 33 -5.73 5.81 -1.22
CA PHE A 33 -5.22 4.52 -1.67
C PHE A 33 -6.14 3.87 -2.73
N CYS A 34 -7.47 3.94 -2.55
CA CYS A 34 -8.44 3.51 -3.56
C CYS A 34 -8.36 4.36 -4.83
N ILE A 35 -8.14 5.67 -4.69
CA ILE A 35 -7.96 6.62 -5.79
C ILE A 35 -6.66 6.30 -6.54
N SER A 36 -5.54 6.14 -5.83
CA SER A 36 -4.24 5.68 -6.38
C SER A 36 -4.38 4.32 -7.09
N LYS A 37 -5.19 3.39 -6.56
CA LYS A 37 -5.53 2.11 -7.21
C LYS A 37 -6.49 2.23 -8.40
N THR A 38 -7.40 3.20 -8.43
CA THR A 38 -8.19 3.46 -9.65
C THR A 38 -7.34 4.03 -10.78
N TYR A 39 -6.24 4.74 -10.48
CA TYR A 39 -5.25 5.13 -11.49
C TYR A 39 -4.36 3.96 -11.95
N PHE A 40 -4.23 2.90 -11.15
CA PHE A 40 -3.58 1.63 -11.55
C PHE A 40 -4.37 0.89 -12.66
N LEU A 41 -5.65 1.22 -12.89
CA LEU A 41 -6.43 0.75 -14.04
C LEU A 41 -6.28 1.67 -15.27
N ALA A 42 -5.69 2.85 -15.14
CA ALA A 42 -5.47 3.80 -16.24
C ALA A 42 -4.10 3.61 -16.94
N ASP A 43 -3.30 2.62 -16.53
CA ASP A 43 -2.05 2.17 -17.19
C ASP A 43 -2.26 1.60 -18.62
N CYS A 44 -3.45 1.76 -19.22
CA CYS A 44 -3.75 1.28 -20.58
C CYS A 44 -3.21 2.17 -21.71
N CYS A 45 -2.71 3.39 -21.46
CA CYS A 45 -2.33 4.29 -22.56
C CYS A 45 -1.04 5.09 -22.30
N HIS A 46 0.05 4.60 -22.91
CA HIS A 46 1.16 5.37 -23.49
C HIS A 46 1.93 6.37 -22.61
N GLY A 47 3.15 5.98 -22.22
CA GLY A 47 4.40 6.62 -22.68
C GLY A 47 4.67 8.12 -22.43
N HIS A 48 3.84 8.85 -21.68
CA HIS A 48 4.04 10.28 -21.40
C HIS A 48 3.89 10.59 -19.91
N LEU A 49 4.68 9.89 -19.09
CA LEU A 49 4.50 9.82 -17.63
C LEU A 49 4.86 11.12 -16.89
N LEU A 50 5.78 11.95 -17.39
CA LEU A 50 6.34 13.07 -16.60
C LEU A 50 5.48 14.35 -16.58
N LEU A 51 4.78 14.69 -17.67
CA LEU A 51 3.94 15.90 -17.73
C LEU A 51 2.55 15.69 -17.12
N TYR A 52 1.98 14.48 -17.25
CA TYR A 52 0.68 14.15 -16.66
C TYR A 52 0.75 14.06 -15.13
N LEU A 53 1.87 13.59 -14.58
CA LEU A 53 2.09 13.51 -13.14
C LEU A 53 2.17 14.90 -12.47
N LEU A 54 2.68 15.93 -13.15
CA LEU A 54 2.79 17.27 -12.55
C LEU A 54 1.42 17.96 -12.42
N GLN A 55 0.59 17.94 -13.48
CA GLN A 55 -0.76 18.52 -13.41
C GLN A 55 -1.69 17.73 -12.48
N TYR A 56 -1.49 16.41 -12.39
CA TYR A 56 -2.24 15.55 -11.49
C TYR A 56 -1.88 15.76 -10.00
N ARG A 57 -0.62 16.07 -9.68
CA ARG A 57 -0.16 16.32 -8.30
C ARG A 57 -0.91 17.46 -7.64
N ASP A 58 -1.11 18.58 -8.35
CA ASP A 58 -1.79 19.75 -7.80
C ASP A 58 -3.27 19.49 -7.58
N ALA A 59 -3.93 18.82 -8.53
CA ALA A 59 -5.33 18.42 -8.41
C ALA A 59 -5.54 17.43 -7.27
N LEU A 60 -4.65 16.45 -7.14
CA LEU A 60 -4.67 15.46 -6.06
C LEU A 60 -4.43 16.14 -4.69
N TYR A 61 -3.44 17.04 -4.60
CA TYR A 61 -3.17 17.79 -3.37
C TYR A 61 -4.38 18.61 -2.94
N LYS A 62 -5.01 19.34 -3.87
CA LYS A 62 -6.21 20.11 -3.57
C LYS A 62 -7.34 19.21 -3.08
N PHE A 63 -7.58 18.09 -3.76
CA PHE A 63 -8.57 17.11 -3.34
C PHE A 63 -8.30 16.55 -1.92
N MET A 64 -7.03 16.23 -1.62
CA MET A 64 -6.60 15.77 -0.29
C MET A 64 -6.94 16.81 0.80
N VAL A 65 -6.60 18.08 0.56
CA VAL A 65 -6.85 19.18 1.49
C VAL A 65 -8.34 19.43 1.67
N ASP A 66 -9.09 19.58 0.56
CA ASP A 66 -10.53 19.85 0.58
C ASP A 66 -11.28 18.73 1.32
N THR A 67 -10.90 17.47 1.10
CA THR A 67 -11.52 16.33 1.79
C THR A 67 -11.15 16.32 3.28
N ALA A 68 -9.91 16.62 3.65
CA ALA A 68 -9.51 16.72 5.05
C ALA A 68 -10.28 17.83 5.79
N VAL A 69 -10.45 18.99 5.16
CA VAL A 69 -11.23 20.11 5.70
C VAL A 69 -12.71 19.74 5.81
N LEU A 70 -13.28 19.08 4.79
CA LEU A 70 -14.66 18.59 4.81
C LEU A 70 -14.91 17.61 5.97
N LEU A 71 -13.91 16.79 6.32
CA LEU A 71 -13.95 15.88 7.47
C LEU A 71 -13.65 16.56 8.82
N GLY A 72 -13.55 17.89 8.85
CA GLY A 72 -13.40 18.70 10.06
C GLY A 72 -11.97 19.03 10.47
N ALA A 73 -10.98 18.85 9.58
CA ALA A 73 -9.61 19.31 9.85
C ALA A 73 -9.49 20.83 9.67
N ASN A 74 -8.58 21.45 10.43
CA ASN A 74 -8.22 22.85 10.21
C ASN A 74 -7.46 23.00 8.88
N SER A 75 -7.78 24.03 8.08
CA SER A 75 -7.19 24.23 6.74
C SER A 75 -5.66 24.27 6.74
N SER A 76 -5.04 25.08 7.62
CA SER A 76 -3.58 25.21 7.68
C SER A 76 -2.91 23.88 8.06
N ARG A 77 -3.54 23.13 8.97
CA ARG A 77 -3.06 21.79 9.33
C ARG A 77 -3.27 20.77 8.20
N ALA A 78 -4.41 20.83 7.52
CA ALA A 78 -4.72 19.96 6.40
C ALA A 78 -3.72 20.15 5.25
N GLU A 79 -3.41 21.40 4.89
CA GLU A 79 -2.39 21.72 3.89
C GLU A 79 -1.02 21.15 4.28
N HIS A 80 -0.58 21.36 5.53
CA HIS A 80 0.69 20.83 6.01
C HIS A 80 0.75 19.29 5.98
N ASP A 81 -0.26 18.64 6.56
CA ASP A 81 -0.32 17.19 6.69
C ASP A 81 -0.43 16.53 5.29
N MET A 82 -1.29 17.06 4.41
CA MET A 82 -1.50 16.49 3.06
C MET A 82 -0.30 16.70 2.15
N LYS A 83 0.49 17.78 2.35
CA LYS A 83 1.74 17.97 1.61
C LYS A 83 2.76 16.89 1.96
N SER A 84 2.80 16.46 3.21
CA SER A 84 3.65 15.34 3.66
C SER A 84 3.15 14.01 3.10
N VAL A 85 1.83 13.79 3.09
CA VAL A 85 1.21 12.60 2.46
C VAL A 85 1.54 12.52 0.97
N LEU A 86 1.43 13.63 0.23
CA LEU A 86 1.75 13.66 -1.20
C LEU A 86 3.22 13.32 -1.48
N ARG A 87 4.15 13.79 -0.63
CA ARG A 87 5.57 13.45 -0.75
C ARG A 87 5.82 11.95 -0.55
N LEU A 88 5.16 11.35 0.44
CA LEU A 88 5.22 9.91 0.66
C LEU A 88 4.66 9.14 -0.55
N GLU A 89 3.51 9.56 -1.07
CA GLU A 89 2.90 8.95 -2.25
C GLU A 89 3.84 8.98 -3.47
N ILE A 90 4.54 10.11 -3.69
CA ILE A 90 5.54 10.23 -4.77
C ILE A 90 6.67 9.21 -4.58
N LYS A 91 7.23 9.08 -3.38
CA LYS A 91 8.30 8.10 -3.09
C LYS A 91 7.82 6.66 -3.28
N ILE A 92 6.58 6.36 -2.93
CA ILE A 92 5.98 5.03 -3.14
C ILE A 92 5.75 4.79 -4.64
N ALA A 93 5.31 5.79 -5.39
CA ALA A 93 5.10 5.70 -6.83
C ALA A 93 6.42 5.42 -7.58
N GLU A 94 7.54 6.00 -7.13
CA GLU A 94 8.87 5.79 -7.72
C GLU A 94 9.39 4.35 -7.59
N ILE A 95 8.96 3.62 -6.56
CA ILE A 95 9.34 2.20 -6.36
C ILE A 95 8.35 1.21 -6.98
N MET A 96 7.31 1.69 -7.66
CA MET A 96 6.37 0.81 -8.36
C MET A 96 7.02 0.21 -9.60
N ILE A 97 6.84 -1.09 -9.78
CA ILE A 97 7.32 -1.78 -10.98
C ILE A 97 6.46 -1.36 -12.20
N PRO A 98 7.08 -0.98 -13.34
CA PRO A 98 6.37 -0.69 -14.59
C PRO A 98 5.50 -1.85 -15.07
N HIS A 99 4.43 -1.56 -15.81
CA HIS A 99 3.48 -2.57 -16.24
C HIS A 99 4.14 -3.69 -17.07
N GLU A 100 5.10 -3.32 -17.92
CA GLU A 100 5.85 -4.20 -18.81
C GLU A 100 6.60 -5.31 -18.06
N ASN A 101 7.03 -5.00 -16.83
CA ASN A 101 7.79 -5.91 -15.98
C ASN A 101 6.89 -6.78 -15.08
N ARG A 102 5.56 -6.66 -15.18
CA ARG A 102 4.58 -7.43 -14.38
C ARG A 102 4.15 -8.70 -15.12
N THR A 103 5.10 -9.51 -15.56
CA THR A 103 4.79 -10.81 -16.21
C THR A 103 4.36 -11.86 -15.18
N SER A 104 3.61 -12.87 -15.63
CA SER A 104 3.14 -13.97 -14.78
C SER A 104 4.29 -14.68 -14.09
N GLU A 105 5.40 -14.85 -14.82
CA GLU A 105 6.62 -15.51 -14.40
C GLU A 105 7.36 -14.66 -13.36
N ALA A 106 7.55 -13.36 -13.64
CA ALA A 106 8.22 -12.44 -12.71
C ALA A 106 7.45 -12.25 -11.40
N MET A 107 6.11 -12.37 -11.46
CA MET A 107 5.24 -12.27 -10.29
C MET A 107 5.09 -13.57 -9.49
N TYR A 108 5.66 -14.70 -9.94
CA TYR A 108 5.54 -15.97 -9.24
C TYR A 108 6.78 -16.25 -8.37
N ASN A 109 6.87 -15.59 -7.22
CA ASN A 109 7.95 -15.83 -6.26
C ASN A 109 7.42 -16.66 -5.09
N LYS A 110 7.53 -17.98 -5.19
CA LYS A 110 7.13 -18.91 -4.12
C LYS A 110 8.24 -19.03 -3.09
N MET A 111 7.90 -18.83 -1.81
CA MET A 111 8.80 -18.97 -0.67
C MET A 111 7.99 -19.38 0.56
N ASN A 112 8.63 -19.91 1.59
CA ASN A 112 7.96 -20.15 2.87
C ASN A 112 7.86 -18.86 3.70
N ILE A 113 6.95 -18.84 4.69
CA ILE A 113 6.76 -17.66 5.54
C ILE A 113 8.03 -17.32 6.34
N SER A 114 8.82 -18.32 6.76
CA SER A 114 10.10 -18.07 7.43
C SER A 114 11.12 -17.35 6.54
N GLU A 115 11.23 -17.70 5.26
CA GLU A 115 12.09 -17.06 4.26
C GLU A 115 11.63 -15.63 4.01
N LEU A 116 10.31 -15.41 3.89
CA LEU A 116 9.75 -14.07 3.76
C LEU A 116 10.09 -13.20 4.99
N SER A 117 9.96 -13.77 6.19
CA SER A 117 10.26 -13.07 7.44
C SER A 117 11.75 -12.76 7.59
N ALA A 118 12.63 -13.66 7.13
CA ALA A 118 14.07 -13.40 7.08
C ALA A 118 14.42 -12.32 6.04
N MET A 119 13.73 -12.32 4.90
CA MET A 119 13.96 -11.36 3.82
C MET A 119 13.49 -9.94 4.19
N ILE A 120 12.39 -9.82 4.94
CA ILE A 120 11.76 -8.56 5.31
C ILE A 120 11.38 -8.61 6.80
N PRO A 121 12.36 -8.44 7.70
CA PRO A 121 12.16 -8.61 9.14
C PRO A 121 11.41 -7.45 9.79
N GLN A 122 11.14 -6.36 9.06
CA GLN A 122 10.45 -5.18 9.59
C GLN A 122 8.97 -5.40 9.87
N PHE A 123 8.41 -6.55 9.45
CA PHE A 123 6.98 -6.84 9.51
C PHE A 123 6.70 -8.28 9.96
N ASP A 124 5.72 -8.45 10.86
CA ASP A 124 5.29 -9.76 11.34
C ASP A 124 4.32 -10.41 10.32
N TRP A 125 4.90 -11.04 9.29
CA TRP A 125 4.12 -11.69 8.23
C TRP A 125 3.23 -12.82 8.73
N LEU A 126 3.72 -13.65 9.65
CA LEU A 126 2.95 -14.78 10.17
C LEU A 126 1.77 -14.30 11.01
N GLY A 127 2.00 -13.36 11.93
CA GLY A 127 0.93 -12.78 12.73
C GLY A 127 -0.09 -12.03 11.87
N TYR A 128 0.37 -11.35 10.82
CA TYR A 128 -0.50 -10.70 9.85
C TYR A 128 -1.40 -11.69 9.11
N ILE A 129 -0.82 -12.76 8.53
CA ILE A 129 -1.56 -13.78 7.79
C ILE A 129 -2.63 -14.43 8.67
N LYS A 130 -2.28 -14.79 9.91
CA LYS A 130 -3.22 -15.37 10.88
C LYS A 130 -4.39 -14.45 11.22
N LYS A 131 -4.18 -13.13 11.25
CA LYS A 131 -5.23 -12.15 11.55
C LYS A 131 -6.19 -11.90 10.39
N VAL A 132 -5.69 -12.00 9.14
CA VAL A 132 -6.48 -11.68 7.95
C VAL A 132 -7.27 -12.86 7.41
N ILE A 133 -6.80 -14.08 7.62
CA ILE A 133 -7.52 -15.26 7.19
C ILE A 133 -8.80 -15.42 8.00
N ASP A 134 -9.93 -15.43 7.30
CA ASP A 134 -11.21 -15.82 7.90
C ASP A 134 -11.26 -17.34 8.04
N THR A 135 -10.98 -17.81 9.26
CA THR A 135 -10.98 -19.23 9.60
C THR A 135 -12.36 -19.89 9.50
N ARG A 136 -13.45 -19.11 9.42
CA ARG A 136 -14.80 -19.65 9.16
C ARG A 136 -14.95 -20.10 7.71
N LEU A 137 -14.36 -19.34 6.79
CA LEU A 137 -14.38 -19.65 5.36
C LEU A 137 -13.29 -20.67 4.98
N TYR A 138 -12.16 -20.63 5.69
CA TYR A 138 -10.99 -21.49 5.43
C TYR A 138 -10.52 -22.20 6.71
N PRO A 139 -11.29 -23.17 7.22
CA PRO A 139 -10.96 -23.84 8.48
C PRO A 139 -9.63 -24.61 8.44
N HIS A 140 -9.23 -25.09 7.26
CA HIS A 140 -7.95 -25.78 7.05
C HIS A 140 -6.72 -24.84 7.20
N LEU A 141 -6.92 -23.53 7.21
CA LEU A 141 -5.86 -22.53 7.37
C LEU A 141 -5.76 -21.99 8.80
N LYS A 142 -6.48 -22.57 9.75
CA LYS A 142 -6.47 -22.14 11.15
C LYS A 142 -5.08 -22.23 11.78
N ASP A 143 -4.33 -23.28 11.45
CA ASP A 143 -3.06 -23.61 12.07
C ASP A 143 -1.86 -23.35 11.15
N ILE A 144 -1.88 -22.23 10.41
CA ILE A 144 -0.74 -21.85 9.55
C ILE A 144 0.53 -21.68 10.38
N GLY A 145 1.60 -22.33 9.91
CA GLY A 145 2.93 -22.27 10.49
C GLY A 145 3.96 -21.55 9.60
N PRO A 146 5.19 -21.34 10.11
CA PRO A 146 6.26 -20.68 9.35
C PRO A 146 6.69 -21.40 8.06
N SER A 147 6.48 -22.72 8.00
CA SER A 147 6.84 -23.55 6.84
C SER A 147 5.84 -23.48 5.69
N GLU A 148 4.70 -22.79 5.88
CA GLU A 148 3.67 -22.67 4.85
C GLU A 148 4.19 -21.88 3.64
N ASN A 149 3.83 -22.31 2.44
CA ASN A 149 4.28 -21.66 1.22
C ASN A 149 3.37 -20.48 0.85
N VAL A 150 3.97 -19.37 0.49
CA VAL A 150 3.30 -18.17 0.00
C VAL A 150 3.89 -17.73 -1.34
N VAL A 151 3.05 -17.16 -2.21
CA VAL A 151 3.51 -16.54 -3.46
C VAL A 151 3.54 -15.04 -3.26
N VAL A 152 4.74 -14.47 -3.23
CA VAL A 152 4.97 -13.04 -3.09
C VAL A 152 5.14 -12.43 -4.47
N ARG A 153 4.22 -11.57 -4.88
CA ARG A 153 4.24 -11.05 -6.25
C ARG A 153 5.44 -10.18 -6.56
N VAL A 154 5.77 -9.27 -5.65
CA VAL A 154 6.88 -8.33 -5.84
C VAL A 154 7.66 -8.20 -4.53
N PRO A 155 8.60 -9.11 -4.24
CA PRO A 155 9.36 -9.07 -2.98
C PRO A 155 10.17 -7.78 -2.82
N GLN A 156 10.74 -7.28 -3.92
CA GLN A 156 11.59 -6.09 -3.91
C GLN A 156 10.81 -4.82 -3.53
N TYR A 157 9.57 -4.68 -4.00
CA TYR A 157 8.68 -3.58 -3.64
C TYR A 157 8.51 -3.47 -2.12
N PHE A 158 8.31 -4.60 -1.42
CA PHE A 158 8.17 -4.58 0.03
C PHE A 158 9.47 -4.15 0.73
N LYS A 159 10.64 -4.60 0.27
CA LYS A 159 11.92 -4.13 0.81
C LYS A 159 12.07 -2.61 0.69
N ASP A 160 11.77 -2.08 -0.48
CA ASP A 160 11.88 -0.65 -0.75
C ASP A 160 10.81 0.16 0.01
N LEU A 161 9.59 -0.38 0.13
CA LEU A 161 8.51 0.21 0.92
C LEU A 161 8.90 0.33 2.39
N PHE A 162 9.37 -0.75 3.04
CA PHE A 162 9.78 -0.68 4.44
C PHE A 162 11.00 0.20 4.66
N ARG A 163 11.89 0.34 3.64
CA ARG A 163 12.97 1.32 3.67
C ARG A 163 12.43 2.76 3.67
N ILE A 164 11.47 3.08 2.81
CA ILE A 164 10.83 4.41 2.76
C ILE A 164 10.12 4.67 4.10
N LEU A 165 9.27 3.76 4.55
CA LEU A 165 8.51 3.91 5.80
C LEU A 165 9.42 4.04 7.03
N GLY A 166 10.55 3.33 7.05
CA GLY A 166 11.55 3.47 8.11
C GLY A 166 12.21 4.85 8.14
N SER A 167 12.33 5.52 6.99
CA SER A 167 12.89 6.87 6.89
C SER A 167 11.91 7.96 7.32
N GLU A 168 10.62 7.80 7.05
CA GLU A 168 9.56 8.78 7.40
C GLU A 168 9.18 8.76 8.89
N ARG A 169 9.58 7.72 9.63
CA ARG A 169 9.25 7.57 11.05
C ARG A 169 10.16 8.41 11.97
N LYS A 170 11.30 8.87 11.47
CA LYS A 170 12.27 9.69 12.21
C LYS A 170 11.83 11.15 12.21
#